data_AF-A0ABD6C0Y0-F1
#
_entry.id   AF-A0ABD6C0Y0-F1
#
_cell.length_a   1.000
_cell.length_b   1.000
_cell.length_c   1.000
_cell.angle_alpha   90.00
_cell.angle_beta   90.00
_cell.angle_gamma   90.00
#
_symmetry.space_group_name_H-M   'P 1'
#
loop_
_entity.id
_entity.type
_entity.pdbx_description
1 polymer ?
#
loop_
_entity_poly.entity_id
_entity_poly.type
_entity_poly.pdbx_seq_one_letter_code
_entity_poly.pdbx_strand_id
1 'polypeptide(L)' 'MTSKSVSTALTLYRSRTLTLEQAATIGGCSTAQLEKSARAFAPSTGTTPADD' A
#
# COMPACT_ATOMS: atom_id res chain seq x y z
N MET A 1 -19.61 -11.21 2.30
CA MET A 1 -19.13 -9.84 2.58
C MET A 1 -17.62 -9.87 2.51
N THR A 2 -17.02 -9.25 1.49
CA THR A 2 -15.58 -9.26 1.29
C THR A 2 -14.92 -8.61 2.50
N SER A 3 -14.08 -9.35 3.22
CA SER A 3 -13.36 -8.85 4.38
C SER A 3 -12.54 -7.63 3.97
N LYS A 4 -12.83 -6.46 4.55
CA LYS A 4 -12.10 -5.21 4.31
C LYS A 4 -10.67 -5.37 4.82
N SER A 5 -9.70 -5.31 3.92
CA SER A 5 -8.28 -5.52 4.24
C SER A 5 -7.40 -4.50 3.53
N VAL A 6 -6.45 -3.97 4.29
CA VAL A 6 -5.43 -3.02 3.81
C VAL A 6 -4.62 -3.63 2.66
N SER A 7 -4.35 -4.93 2.70
CA SER A 7 -3.65 -5.65 1.62
C SER A 7 -4.39 -5.58 0.29
N THR A 8 -5.73 -5.67 0.30
CA THR A 8 -6.54 -5.55 -0.92
C THR A 8 -6.46 -4.13 -1.49
N ALA A 9 -6.60 -3.11 -0.65
CA ALA A 9 -6.41 -1.73 -1.05
C ALA A 9 -5.01 -1.48 -1.62
N LEU A 10 -3.98 -2.04 -0.98
CA LEU A 10 -2.60 -1.92 -1.42
C LEU A 10 -2.40 -2.53 -2.81
N THR A 11 -2.93 -3.74 -3.05
CA THR A 11 -2.87 -4.40 -4.35
C THR A 11 -3.55 -3.58 -5.43
N LEU A 12 -4.74 -3.03 -5.17
CA LEU A 12 -5.46 -2.19 -6.12
C LEU A 12 -4.72 -0.88 -6.44
N TYR A 13 -4.19 -0.22 -5.41
CA TYR A 13 -3.39 0.99 -5.56
C TYR A 13 -2.10 0.73 -6.37
N ARG A 14 -1.37 -0.35 -6.05
CA ARG A 14 -0.13 -0.73 -6.75
C ARG A 14 -0.35 -1.23 -8.17
N SER A 15 -1.51 -1.83 -8.44
CA SER A 15 -1.93 -2.18 -9.81
C SER A 15 -2.19 -0.93 -10.67
N ARG A 16 -2.06 0.28 -10.10
CA ARG A 16 -2.34 1.58 -10.72
C ARG A 16 -3.74 1.66 -11.33
N THR A 17 -4.65 0.82 -10.84
CA THR A 17 -6.03 0.79 -11.31
C THR A 17 -6.86 1.89 -10.65
N LEU A 18 -6.50 2.25 -9.41
CA LEU A 18 -7.26 3.17 -8.58
C LEU A 18 -6.35 4.17 -7.87
N THR A 19 -6.90 5.34 -7.55
CA THR A 19 -6.23 6.32 -6.71
C THR A 19 -6.16 5.84 -5.26
N LEU A 20 -5.28 6.46 -4.46
CA LEU A 20 -5.06 6.10 -3.07
C LEU A 20 -6.36 6.23 -2.23
N GLU A 21 -7.18 7.26 -2.49
CA GLU A 21 -8.50 7.43 -1.87
C GLU A 21 -9.48 6.32 -2.24
N GLN A 22 -9.58 5.97 -3.52
CA GLN A 22 -10.48 4.92 -4.00
C GLN A 22 -10.11 3.55 -3.42
N ALA A 23 -8.82 3.23 -3.41
CA ALA A 23 -8.31 2.01 -2.81
C ALA A 23 -8.59 1.95 -1.31
N ALA A 24 -8.41 3.07 -0.60
CA ALA A 24 -8.69 3.20 0.83
C ALA A 24 -10.19 2.94 1.15
N THR A 25 -11.11 3.51 0.37
CA THR A 25 -12.55 3.26 0.50
C THR A 25 -12.92 1.78 0.31
N ILE A 26 -12.36 1.13 -0.72
CA ILE A 26 -12.64 -0.29 -1.01
C ILE A 26 -12.07 -1.20 0.08
N GLY A 27 -10.84 -0.95 0.52
CA GLY A 27 -10.20 -1.72 1.59
C GLY A 27 -10.71 -1.41 2.99
N GLY A 28 -11.55 -0.38 3.14
CA GLY A 28 -12.10 0.02 4.43
C GLY A 28 -11.04 0.56 5.40
N CYS A 29 -10.00 1.20 4.89
CA CYS A 29 -8.91 1.78 5.67
C CYS A 29 -8.73 3.25 5.34
N SER A 30 -8.10 4.02 6.24
CA SER A 30 -7.77 5.41 5.96
C SER A 30 -6.64 5.52 4.94
N THR A 31 -6.66 6.58 4.13
CA THR A 31 -5.61 6.91 3.16
C THR A 31 -4.22 6.95 3.80
N ALA A 32 -4.08 7.58 4.97
CA ALA A 32 -2.81 7.63 5.70
C ALA A 32 -2.28 6.23 6.07
N GLN A 33 -3.16 5.29 6.42
CA GLN A 33 -2.78 3.90 6.73
C GLN A 33 -2.35 3.15 5.47
N LEU A 34 -3.04 3.41 4.35
CA LEU A 34 -2.69 2.85 3.05
C LEU A 34 -1.37 3.40 2.54
N GLU A 35 -1.11 4.70 2.63
CA GLU A 35 0.20 5.31 2.31
C GLU A 35 1.33 4.74 3.15
N LYS A 36 1.12 4.63 4.47
CA LYS A 36 2.11 4.05 5.38
C LYS A 36 2.43 2.60 4.99
N SER A 37 1.41 1.82 4.68
CA SER A 37 1.57 0.45 4.21
C SER A 37 2.25 0.41 2.84
N ALA A 38 1.86 1.28 1.91
CA ALA A 38 2.46 1.37 0.58
C ALA A 38 3.95 1.73 0.65
N ARG A 39 4.33 2.62 1.55
CA ARG A 39 5.73 2.98 1.81
C ARG A 39 6.50 1.85 2.48
N ALA A 40 5.89 1.13 3.42
CA ALA A 40 6.52 -0.03 4.08
C ALA A 40 6.75 -1.22 3.12
N PHE A 41 5.84 -1.41 2.15
CA PHE A 41 5.93 -2.46 1.14
C PHE A 41 6.64 -2.03 -0.16
N ALA A 42 6.92 -0.74 -0.34
CA ALA A 42 7.72 -0.27 -1.46
C ALA A 42 9.13 -0.84 -1.27
N PRO A 43 9.72 -1.50 -2.28
CA PRO A 43 11.11 -1.93 -2.19
C PRO A 43 11.95 -0.68 -1.91
N SER A 44 12.65 -0.68 -0.79
CA SER A 44 13.57 0.39 -0.40
C SER A 44 14.62 0.53 -1.50
N THR A 45 14.42 1.43 -2.45
CA THR A 45 15.45 1.81 -3.44
C THR A 45 16.54 2.66 -2.79
N GLY A 46 17.17 2.15 -1.72
CA GLY A 46 18.16 2.90 -0.96
C GLY A 46 18.51 2.28 0.38
N THR A 47 19.20 1.14 0.35
CA THR A 47 20.34 0.81 1.21
C THR A 47 20.74 -0.62 0.86
N THR A 48 21.73 -0.72 -0.02
CA THR A 48 22.67 -1.84 0.05
C THR A 48 23.30 -1.75 1.44
N PRO A 49 23.24 -2.76 2.32
CA PRO A 49 24.24 -2.83 3.37
C PRO A 49 25.56 -3.03 2.62
N ALA A 50 26.34 -1.96 2.49
CA ALA A 50 27.74 -2.09 2.15
C ALA A 50 28.36 -2.83 3.33
N ASP A 51 28.50 -4.14 3.14
CA ASP A 51 29.37 -5.01 3.89
C ASP A 51 30.81 -4.64 3.51
N ASP A 52 31.49 -3.88 4.37
CA ASP A 52 32.95 -3.81 4.50
C ASP A 52 33.32 -3.57 5.97
#